data_AF-A0A968LB76-F1
#
_entry.id   AF-A0A968LB76-F1
#
_cell.length_a   1.000
_cell.length_b   1.000
_cell.length_c   1.000
_cell.angle_alpha   90.00
_cell.angle_beta   90.00
_cell.angle_gamma   90.00
#
_symmetry.space_group_name_H-M   'P 1'
#
loop_
_entity.id
_entity.type
_entity.pdbx_description
1 polymer ?
#
loop_
_entity_poly.entity_id
_entity_poly.type
_entity_poly.pdbx_seq_one_letter_code
_entity_poly.pdbx_strand_id
1 'polypeptide(L)'
;MFNIQYQLISSGETTGKVPGWKFAKREITVRIILATKNKKKVEELTRMFAGRAITFETLDAFPGCPDVIEDGRTFRQNAAKKAVAIARYTGCPALADDSGLEVDALGGAPGVYSARYAGKDANDRNNVKKLLKNMKDISDPNKRTARFVCCLALALPDGRCKTFSGHVRGTIGRRARGFSGFGYDPVFCPLGHDRTFAEMTADEKDGLSHRGRAIGKFYVYLKRVLD
;
A
#
# COMPACT_ATOMS: atom_id res chain seq x y z
N MET A 1 15.19 11.70 -15.08
CA MET A 1 13.73 11.60 -15.35
C MET A 1 13.33 10.13 -15.43
N PHE A 2 12.21 9.74 -14.81
CA PHE A 2 11.59 8.42 -15.03
C PHE A 2 10.82 8.50 -16.34
N ASN A 3 11.37 7.97 -17.43
CA ASN A 3 10.68 7.97 -18.71
C ASN A 3 9.89 6.65 -18.82
N ILE A 4 8.61 6.68 -18.45
CA ILE A 4 7.70 5.51 -18.43
C ILE A 4 7.21 5.18 -19.86
N GLN A 5 7.45 6.05 -20.85
CA GLN A 5 6.99 5.89 -22.23
C GLN A 5 7.44 4.58 -22.90
N TYR A 6 8.56 3.98 -22.49
CA TYR A 6 9.14 2.81 -23.17
C TYR A 6 8.53 1.45 -22.77
N GLN A 7 7.54 1.39 -21.86
CA GLN A 7 6.85 0.14 -21.50
C GLN A 7 5.33 0.17 -21.65
N LEU A 8 4.82 1.13 -22.41
CA LEU A 8 3.42 1.15 -22.80
C LEU A 8 3.18 0.02 -23.82
N ILE A 9 2.53 -1.06 -23.39
CA ILE A 9 2.03 -2.07 -24.33
C ILE A 9 0.87 -1.42 -25.09
N SER A 10 1.09 -1.11 -26.37
CA SER A 10 0.02 -0.70 -27.27
C SER A 10 -0.86 -1.90 -27.58
N SER A 11 -2.03 -2.01 -26.97
CA SER A 11 -3.07 -2.88 -27.50
C SER A 11 -3.79 -2.14 -28.64
N GLY A 12 -3.42 -2.43 -29.89
CA GLY A 12 -4.17 -1.99 -31.08
C GLY A 12 -3.28 -1.70 -32.29
N GLU A 13 -3.35 -2.59 -33.29
CA GLU A 13 -2.65 -2.55 -34.57
C GLU A 13 -2.94 -1.30 -35.40
N THR A 14 -1.95 -0.88 -36.19
CA THR A 14 -2.10 0.05 -37.32
C THR A 14 -2.54 -0.68 -38.58
N THR A 15 -3.46 -0.11 -39.36
CA THR A 15 -3.26 0.24 -40.79
C THR A 15 -4.52 0.86 -41.41
N GLY A 16 -4.31 1.77 -42.38
CA GLY A 16 -5.32 2.20 -43.35
C GLY A 16 -5.82 3.65 -43.22
N LYS A 17 -5.48 4.50 -44.20
CA LYS A 17 -6.12 5.81 -44.42
C LYS A 17 -7.49 5.60 -45.06
N VAL A 18 -8.57 5.95 -44.37
CA VAL A 18 -9.91 6.09 -44.97
C VAL A 18 -10.53 7.42 -44.47
N PRO A 19 -11.04 8.32 -45.34
CA PRO A 19 -11.57 9.61 -44.93
C PRO A 19 -12.89 9.45 -44.15
N GLY A 20 -12.98 10.00 -42.93
CA GLY A 20 -14.20 9.96 -42.09
C GLY A 20 -14.01 9.58 -40.62
N TRP A 21 -12.78 9.40 -40.13
CA TRP A 21 -12.54 8.89 -38.78
C TRP A 21 -12.63 9.95 -37.68
N LYS A 22 -13.46 9.71 -36.65
CA LYS A 22 -13.40 10.41 -35.36
C LYS A 22 -12.21 9.88 -34.56
N PHE A 23 -11.19 10.69 -34.33
CA PHE A 23 -10.07 10.30 -33.47
C PHE A 23 -10.58 9.99 -32.06
N ALA A 24 -10.64 8.70 -31.70
CA ALA A 24 -10.76 8.30 -30.32
C ALA A 24 -9.48 8.75 -29.61
N LYS A 25 -9.60 9.53 -28.54
CA LYS A 25 -8.50 9.78 -27.61
C LYS A 25 -7.94 8.41 -27.21
N ARG A 26 -6.70 8.12 -27.58
CA ARG A 26 -6.01 6.91 -27.09
C ARG A 26 -5.85 7.07 -25.58
N GLU A 27 -6.60 6.29 -24.81
CA GLU A 27 -6.37 6.17 -23.38
C GLU A 27 -5.07 5.38 -23.20
N ILE A 28 -4.02 6.08 -22.80
CA ILE A 28 -2.75 5.45 -22.41
C ILE A 28 -2.96 4.86 -21.02
N THR A 29 -3.08 3.54 -20.96
CA THR A 29 -3.19 2.81 -19.69
C THR A 29 -1.82 2.32 -19.26
N VAL A 30 -1.39 2.69 -18.06
CA VAL A 30 -0.12 2.21 -17.49
C VAL A 30 -0.35 0.88 -16.80
N ARG A 31 0.25 -0.19 -17.33
CA ARG A 31 0.25 -1.52 -16.70
C ARG A 31 1.31 -1.58 -15.60
N ILE A 32 0.91 -1.94 -14.39
CA ILE A 32 1.80 -2.04 -13.22
C ILE A 32 1.55 -3.35 -12.48
N ILE A 33 2.62 -4.03 -12.06
CA ILE A 33 2.52 -5.24 -11.25
C ILE A 33 2.43 -4.88 -9.76
N LEU A 34 1.41 -5.35 -9.06
CA LEU A 34 1.32 -5.23 -7.61
C LEU A 34 2.24 -6.26 -6.93
N ALA A 35 3.33 -5.78 -6.36
CA ALA A 35 4.36 -6.58 -5.68
C ALA A 35 3.93 -7.00 -4.26
N THR A 36 2.76 -7.64 -4.15
CA THR A 36 2.21 -8.16 -2.90
C THR A 36 1.35 -9.40 -3.15
N LYS A 37 1.50 -10.42 -2.29
CA LYS A 37 0.60 -11.59 -2.24
C LYS A 37 -0.56 -11.41 -1.24
N ASN A 38 -0.58 -10.30 -0.51
CA ASN A 38 -1.65 -10.00 0.45
C ASN A 38 -2.92 -9.55 -0.31
N LYS A 39 -3.91 -10.45 -0.40
CA LYS A 39 -5.18 -10.22 -1.08
C LYS A 39 -5.92 -8.98 -0.58
N LYS A 40 -5.94 -8.73 0.73
CA LYS A 40 -6.58 -7.54 1.32
C LYS A 40 -5.93 -6.25 0.86
N LYS A 41 -4.59 -6.24 0.72
CA LYS A 41 -3.87 -5.09 0.15
C LYS A 41 -4.15 -4.92 -1.34
N VAL A 42 -4.23 -6.01 -2.09
CA VAL A 42 -4.60 -5.96 -3.51
C VAL A 42 -5.99 -5.35 -3.67
N GLU A 43 -6.98 -5.81 -2.92
CA GLU A 43 -8.34 -5.26 -2.93
C GLU A 43 -8.37 -3.77 -2.58
N GLU A 44 -7.69 -3.37 -1.49
CA GLU A 44 -7.65 -1.96 -1.06
C GLU A 44 -6.94 -1.09 -2.10
N LEU A 45 -5.79 -1.50 -2.63
CA LEU A 45 -5.07 -0.77 -3.68
C LEU A 45 -5.93 -0.69 -4.96
N THR A 46 -6.40 -1.81 -5.49
CA THR A 46 -7.20 -1.82 -6.72
C THR A 46 -8.43 -0.91 -6.60
N ARG A 47 -9.13 -0.93 -5.45
CA ARG A 47 -10.26 -0.02 -5.20
C ARG A 47 -9.83 1.45 -5.18
N MET A 48 -8.76 1.78 -4.47
CA MET A 48 -8.24 3.16 -4.37
C MET A 48 -7.70 3.72 -5.70
N PHE A 49 -7.42 2.83 -6.64
CA PHE A 49 -6.96 3.11 -8.00
C PHE A 49 -8.03 2.98 -9.08
N ALA A 50 -9.27 2.63 -8.71
CA ALA A 50 -10.38 2.56 -9.63
C ALA A 50 -10.63 3.91 -10.34
N GLY A 51 -10.97 3.85 -11.62
CA GLY A 51 -11.24 5.04 -12.45
C GLY A 51 -9.99 5.83 -12.85
N ARG A 52 -8.78 5.28 -12.67
CA ARG A 52 -7.53 5.88 -13.15
C ARG A 52 -7.00 5.12 -14.36
N ALA A 53 -6.17 5.77 -15.17
CA ALA A 53 -5.48 5.18 -16.33
C ALA A 53 -4.32 4.25 -15.93
N ILE A 54 -4.56 3.37 -14.95
CA ILE A 54 -3.62 2.37 -14.44
C ILE A 54 -4.35 1.05 -14.38
N THR A 55 -3.74 0.01 -14.96
CA THR A 55 -4.17 -1.38 -14.77
C THR A 55 -3.18 -2.09 -13.85
N PHE A 56 -3.72 -2.78 -12.86
CA PHE A 56 -2.92 -3.62 -11.98
C PHE A 56 -3.04 -5.07 -12.37
N GLU A 57 -1.89 -5.74 -12.40
CA GLU A 57 -1.81 -7.19 -12.41
C GLU A 57 -1.18 -7.68 -11.10
N THR A 58 -1.64 -8.82 -10.61
CA THR A 58 -1.10 -9.44 -9.40
C THR A 58 0.03 -10.40 -9.76
N LEU A 59 0.79 -10.82 -8.74
CA LEU A 59 1.83 -11.83 -8.90
C LEU A 59 1.30 -13.21 -9.31
N ASP A 60 -0.02 -13.44 -9.26
CA ASP A 60 -0.64 -14.70 -9.68
C ASP A 60 -0.44 -14.95 -11.19
N ALA A 61 -0.26 -13.89 -11.99
CA ALA A 61 0.07 -13.98 -13.42
C ALA A 61 1.53 -14.40 -13.69
N PHE A 62 2.37 -14.50 -12.65
CA PHE A 62 3.81 -14.76 -12.77
C PHE A 62 4.20 -16.00 -11.94
N PRO A 63 3.82 -17.22 -12.39
CA PRO A 63 4.25 -18.43 -11.73
C PRO A 63 5.78 -18.49 -11.64
N GLY A 64 6.30 -18.95 -10.49
CA GLY A 64 7.73 -18.97 -10.21
C GLY A 64 8.32 -17.67 -9.66
N CYS A 65 7.52 -16.61 -9.52
CA CYS A 65 7.99 -15.36 -8.92
C CYS A 65 8.43 -15.60 -7.46
N PRO A 66 9.70 -15.30 -7.11
CA PRO A 66 10.25 -15.62 -5.80
C PRO A 66 9.62 -14.76 -4.70
N ASP A 67 9.52 -15.33 -3.50
CA ASP A 67 9.20 -14.54 -2.32
C ASP A 67 10.35 -13.60 -1.98
N VAL A 68 10.02 -12.33 -1.74
CA VAL A 68 11.00 -11.32 -1.36
C VAL A 68 11.07 -11.25 0.16
N ILE A 69 12.24 -11.58 0.70
CA ILE A 69 12.50 -11.48 2.15
C ILE A 69 12.53 -10.01 2.57
N GLU A 70 11.66 -9.63 3.50
CA GLU A 70 11.55 -8.30 4.09
C GLU A 70 12.45 -8.16 5.35
N ASP A 71 13.76 -8.06 5.11
CA ASP A 71 14.81 -7.90 6.13
C ASP A 71 15.23 -6.43 6.36
N GLY A 72 14.56 -5.49 5.70
CA GLY A 72 14.81 -4.07 5.86
C GLY A 72 14.41 -3.56 7.24
N ARG A 73 15.17 -2.58 7.74
CA ARG A 73 14.93 -1.94 9.04
C ARG A 73 13.85 -0.85 8.97
N THR A 74 13.39 -0.50 7.77
CA THR A 74 12.40 0.56 7.52
C THR A 74 11.39 0.13 6.46
N PHE A 75 10.18 0.68 6.52
CA PHE A 75 9.14 0.44 5.50
C PHE A 75 9.63 0.79 4.09
N ARG A 76 10.41 1.87 3.96
CA ARG A 76 10.99 2.30 2.69
C ARG A 76 11.91 1.25 2.08
N GLN A 77 12.78 0.63 2.89
CA GLN A 77 13.72 -0.40 2.43
C GLN A 77 12.97 -1.64 1.94
N ASN A 78 11.98 -2.12 2.71
CA ASN A 78 11.19 -3.29 2.31
C ASN A 78 10.36 -3.03 1.06
N ALA A 79 9.66 -1.88 0.99
CA ALA A 79 8.89 -1.52 -0.18
C ALA A 79 9.78 -1.44 -1.44
N ALA A 80 10.92 -0.74 -1.37
CA ALA A 80 11.84 -0.63 -2.50
C ALA A 80 12.43 -1.99 -2.91
N LYS A 81 12.85 -2.81 -1.94
CA LYS A 81 13.39 -4.16 -2.20
C LYS A 81 12.37 -5.02 -2.94
N LYS A 82 11.11 -5.04 -2.48
CA LYS A 82 10.01 -5.74 -3.15
C LYS A 82 9.78 -5.22 -4.55
N ALA A 83 9.61 -3.91 -4.71
CA ALA A 83 9.31 -3.33 -6.02
C ALA A 83 10.42 -3.64 -7.04
N VAL A 84 11.69 -3.44 -6.68
CA VAL A 84 12.83 -3.67 -7.57
C VAL A 84 12.97 -5.15 -7.93
N ALA A 85 12.83 -6.06 -6.96
CA ALA A 85 12.91 -7.49 -7.22
C ALA A 85 11.82 -7.96 -8.19
N ILE A 86 10.57 -7.53 -7.96
CA ILE A 86 9.45 -7.88 -8.84
C ILE A 86 9.60 -7.24 -10.21
N ALA A 87 9.97 -5.96 -10.31
CA ALA A 87 10.12 -5.30 -11.60
C ALA A 87 11.20 -5.95 -12.48
N ARG A 88 12.31 -6.38 -11.86
CA ARG A 88 13.37 -7.11 -12.57
C ARG A 88 12.91 -8.50 -13.02
N TYR A 89 12.18 -9.22 -12.17
CA TYR A 89 11.70 -10.57 -12.49
C TYR A 89 10.66 -10.54 -13.63
N THR A 90 9.70 -9.63 -13.56
CA THR A 90 8.58 -9.57 -14.52
C THR A 90 8.92 -8.79 -15.79
N GLY A 91 10.00 -8.02 -15.78
CA GLY A 91 10.31 -7.08 -16.86
C GLY A 91 9.29 -5.95 -16.98
N CYS A 92 8.41 -5.73 -15.99
CA CYS A 92 7.36 -4.72 -16.00
C CYS A 92 7.54 -3.72 -14.84
N PRO A 93 6.95 -2.51 -14.90
CA PRO A 93 6.89 -1.63 -13.74
C PRO A 93 6.18 -2.33 -12.57
N ALA A 94 6.72 -2.22 -11.36
CA ALA A 94 6.13 -2.85 -10.17
C ALA A 94 5.90 -1.84 -9.05
N LEU A 95 4.74 -1.93 -8.40
CA LEU A 95 4.37 -1.13 -7.24
C LEU A 95 4.30 -2.05 -6.01
N ALA A 96 5.14 -1.76 -5.02
CA ALA A 96 5.10 -2.44 -3.72
C ALA A 96 4.60 -1.51 -2.62
N ASP A 97 3.93 -2.10 -1.63
CA ASP A 97 3.51 -1.45 -0.39
C ASP A 97 4.19 -2.16 0.79
N ASP A 98 4.89 -1.39 1.64
CA ASP A 98 5.19 -1.83 3.00
C ASP A 98 4.58 -0.88 4.02
N SER A 99 3.89 -1.45 5.00
CA SER A 99 3.03 -0.69 5.90
C SER A 99 2.95 -1.34 7.26
N GLY A 100 2.83 -0.53 8.30
CA GLY A 100 2.72 -1.02 9.66
C GLY A 100 2.22 0.02 10.65
N LEU A 101 2.01 -0.44 11.87
CA LEU A 101 1.64 0.36 13.02
C LEU A 101 2.90 0.62 13.85
N GLU A 102 3.11 1.86 14.26
CA GLU A 102 4.14 2.25 15.21
C GLU A 102 3.46 2.86 16.44
N VAL A 103 3.76 2.33 17.63
CA VAL A 103 3.20 2.81 18.90
C VAL A 103 4.29 3.45 19.73
N ASP A 104 4.07 4.70 20.13
CA ASP A 104 5.11 5.54 20.75
C ASP A 104 5.58 4.93 22.09
N ALA A 105 4.65 4.53 22.95
CA ALA A 105 4.98 3.91 24.23
C ALA A 105 5.61 2.51 24.14
N LEU A 106 5.62 1.89 22.94
CA LEU A 106 6.32 0.63 22.68
C LEU A 106 7.61 0.86 21.87
N GLY A 107 8.14 2.09 21.86
CA GLY A 107 9.36 2.42 21.11
C GLY A 107 9.21 2.25 19.60
N GLY A 108 8.01 2.43 19.07
CA GLY A 108 7.70 2.23 17.66
C GLY A 108 7.29 0.81 17.27
N ALA A 109 7.27 -0.16 18.20
CA ALA A 109 6.73 -1.48 17.93
C ALA A 109 5.21 -1.43 17.66
N PRO A 110 4.65 -2.30 16.79
CA PRO A 110 5.33 -3.39 16.09
C PRO A 110 6.21 -2.98 14.88
N GLY A 111 6.02 -1.80 14.32
CA GLY A 111 6.84 -1.27 13.22
C GLY A 111 6.83 -2.16 11.98
N VAL A 112 8.00 -2.41 11.38
CA VAL A 112 8.17 -3.31 10.22
C VAL A 112 7.75 -4.77 10.50
N TYR A 113 7.61 -5.15 11.77
CA TYR A 113 7.13 -6.48 12.17
C TYR A 113 5.61 -6.56 12.28
N SER A 114 4.86 -5.52 11.89
CA SER A 114 3.40 -5.42 12.05
C SER A 114 2.62 -6.66 11.61
N ALA A 115 2.94 -7.22 10.45
CA ALA A 115 2.25 -8.41 9.93
C ALA A 115 2.58 -9.69 10.72
N ARG A 116 3.76 -9.74 11.35
CA ARG A 116 4.33 -10.91 12.04
C ARG A 116 4.55 -10.67 13.54
N TYR A 117 3.79 -9.73 14.12
CA TYR A 117 4.06 -9.25 15.48
C TYR A 117 3.87 -10.35 16.52
N ALA A 118 2.87 -11.22 16.34
CA ALA A 118 2.66 -12.40 17.18
C ALA A 118 3.56 -13.61 16.83
N GLY A 119 4.56 -13.43 15.95
CA GLY A 119 5.53 -14.48 15.60
C GLY A 119 4.92 -15.57 14.72
N LYS A 120 5.15 -16.84 15.06
CA LYS A 120 4.68 -18.01 14.30
C LYS A 120 3.15 -18.03 14.12
N ASP A 121 2.41 -17.59 15.13
CA ASP A 121 0.94 -17.62 15.13
C ASP A 121 0.34 -16.30 14.64
N ALA A 122 1.10 -15.50 13.89
CA ALA A 122 0.66 -14.19 13.46
C ALA A 122 -0.53 -14.26 12.50
N ASN A 123 -1.60 -13.60 12.92
CA ASN A 123 -2.76 -13.21 12.14
C ASN A 123 -3.30 -11.91 12.75
N ASP A 124 -4.23 -11.25 12.07
CA ASP A 124 -4.79 -9.96 12.51
C ASP A 124 -5.25 -9.99 13.99
N ARG A 125 -6.00 -11.04 14.38
CA ARG A 125 -6.51 -11.20 15.74
C ARG A 125 -5.41 -11.38 16.77
N ASN A 126 -4.43 -12.24 16.51
CA ASN A 126 -3.33 -12.53 17.43
C ASN A 126 -2.37 -11.34 17.56
N ASN A 127 -2.14 -10.63 16.46
CA ASN A 127 -1.37 -9.38 16.43
C ASN A 127 -2.01 -8.30 17.31
N VAL A 128 -3.33 -8.08 17.15
CA VAL A 128 -4.10 -7.16 18.00
C VAL A 128 -4.09 -7.60 19.47
N LYS A 129 -4.30 -8.90 19.74
CA LYS A 129 -4.26 -9.44 21.12
C LYS A 129 -2.91 -9.18 21.79
N LYS A 130 -1.80 -9.43 21.09
CA LYS A 130 -0.45 -9.16 21.59
C LYS A 130 -0.23 -7.66 21.82
N LEU A 131 -0.70 -6.81 20.91
CA LEU A 131 -0.60 -5.36 21.08
C LEU A 131 -1.33 -4.87 22.32
N LEU A 132 -2.61 -5.24 22.48
CA LEU A 132 -3.40 -4.84 23.64
C LEU A 132 -2.79 -5.37 24.95
N LYS A 133 -2.27 -6.59 24.96
CA LYS A 133 -1.54 -7.15 26.12
C LYS A 133 -0.32 -6.31 26.47
N ASN A 134 0.49 -5.91 25.49
CA ASN A 134 1.70 -5.13 25.71
C ASN A 134 1.39 -3.68 26.14
N MET A 135 0.18 -3.18 25.87
CA MET A 135 -0.28 -1.85 26.27
C MET A 135 -1.19 -1.86 27.50
N LYS A 136 -1.35 -3.00 28.19
CA LYS A 136 -2.34 -3.15 29.27
C LYS A 136 -2.11 -2.17 30.44
N ASP A 137 -0.84 -1.94 30.78
CA ASP A 137 -0.43 -1.12 31.93
C ASP A 137 -0.33 0.38 31.58
N ILE A 138 -0.57 0.76 30.32
CA ILE A 138 -0.61 2.15 29.87
C ILE A 138 -2.01 2.71 30.12
N SER A 139 -2.22 3.21 31.33
CA SER A 139 -3.48 3.79 31.78
C SER A 139 -3.72 5.21 31.23
N ASP A 140 -2.69 6.03 31.12
CA ASP A 140 -2.79 7.40 30.57
C ASP A 140 -3.15 7.37 29.07
N PRO A 141 -4.33 7.90 28.66
CA PRO A 141 -4.72 7.97 27.26
C PRO A 141 -3.72 8.73 26.37
N ASN A 142 -3.05 9.75 26.91
CA ASN A 142 -2.08 10.56 26.17
C ASN A 142 -0.79 9.79 25.84
N LYS A 143 -0.55 8.65 26.50
CA LYS A 143 0.59 7.76 26.23
C LYS A 143 0.25 6.61 25.29
N ARG A 144 -0.98 6.54 24.76
CA ARG A 144 -1.41 5.48 23.83
C ARG A 144 -1.31 5.92 22.37
N THR A 145 -0.51 6.94 22.08
CA THR A 145 -0.33 7.49 20.74
C THR A 145 0.34 6.48 19.81
N ALA A 146 -0.12 6.49 18.57
CA ALA A 146 0.37 5.62 17.53
C ALA A 146 0.23 6.28 16.16
N ARG A 147 0.90 5.71 15.17
CA ARG A 147 0.67 6.04 13.77
C ARG A 147 0.69 4.81 12.91
N PHE A 148 -0.20 4.75 11.93
CA PHE A 148 0.02 3.88 10.79
C PHE A 148 0.93 4.59 9.79
N VAL A 149 1.84 3.82 9.19
CA VAL A 149 2.80 4.28 8.18
C VAL A 149 2.67 3.38 6.96
N CYS A 150 2.66 3.98 5.76
CA CYS A 150 2.74 3.29 4.47
C CYS A 150 3.90 3.90 3.69
N CYS A 151 4.70 3.03 3.07
CA CYS A 151 5.59 3.40 1.99
C CYS A 151 5.22 2.60 0.74
N LEU A 152 4.81 3.32 -0.30
CA LEU A 152 4.72 2.79 -1.66
C LEU A 152 6.07 2.94 -2.35
N ALA A 153 6.44 1.98 -3.18
CA ALA A 153 7.61 2.04 -4.03
C ALA A 153 7.24 1.62 -5.45
N LEU A 154 7.44 2.51 -6.42
CA LEU A 154 7.36 2.22 -7.84
C LEU A 154 8.77 1.95 -8.36
N ALA A 155 9.01 0.76 -8.90
CA ALA A 155 10.26 0.39 -9.54
C ALA A 155 10.06 0.09 -11.02
N LEU A 156 11.10 0.38 -11.80
CA LEU A 156 11.21 -0.01 -13.20
C LEU A 156 12.21 -1.17 -13.35
N PRO A 157 12.15 -1.95 -14.44
CA PRO A 157 13.04 -3.10 -14.64
C PRO A 157 14.53 -2.73 -14.67
N ASP A 158 14.86 -1.50 -15.07
CA ASP A 158 16.23 -0.96 -15.05
C ASP A 158 16.75 -0.63 -13.63
N GLY A 159 15.94 -0.84 -12.60
CA GLY A 159 16.29 -0.63 -11.20
C GLY A 159 16.01 0.77 -10.67
N ARG A 160 15.55 1.72 -11.50
CA ARG A 160 15.07 3.01 -10.98
C ARG A 160 13.89 2.78 -10.04
N CYS A 161 13.93 3.36 -8.84
CA CYS A 161 12.89 3.22 -7.83
C CYS A 161 12.51 4.56 -7.20
N LYS A 162 11.22 4.86 -7.12
CA LYS A 162 10.67 6.07 -6.48
C LYS A 162 9.70 5.67 -5.36
N THR A 163 9.84 6.30 -4.20
CA THR A 163 9.03 5.98 -3.02
C THR A 163 8.09 7.12 -2.63
N PHE A 164 6.92 6.75 -2.10
CA PHE A 164 5.88 7.68 -1.63
C PHE A 164 5.41 7.23 -0.26
N SER A 165 5.49 8.12 0.73
CA SER A 165 5.14 7.77 2.10
C SER A 165 3.93 8.56 2.60
N GLY A 166 3.07 7.88 3.34
CA GLY A 166 1.94 8.46 4.03
C GLY A 166 1.86 7.90 5.44
N HIS A 167 1.33 8.71 6.36
CA HIS A 167 1.07 8.26 7.72
C HIS A 167 -0.20 8.89 8.24
N VAL A 168 -0.84 8.26 9.22
CA VAL A 168 -1.98 8.80 9.96
C VAL A 168 -1.73 8.60 11.45
N ARG A 169 -1.86 9.67 12.23
CA ARG A 169 -1.70 9.64 13.69
C ARG A 169 -3.04 9.32 14.35
N GLY A 170 -2.97 8.71 15.52
CA GLY A 170 -4.13 8.34 16.30
C GLY A 170 -3.70 7.78 17.65
N THR A 171 -4.59 7.01 18.25
CA THR A 171 -4.37 6.33 19.52
C THR A 171 -4.80 4.88 19.44
N ILE A 172 -4.27 4.05 20.34
CA ILE A 172 -4.69 2.66 20.49
C ILE A 172 -5.77 2.56 21.55
N GLY A 173 -6.94 2.06 21.18
CA GLY A 173 -8.04 1.74 22.08
C GLY A 173 -7.68 0.67 23.10
N ARG A 174 -8.53 0.49 24.12
CA ARG A 174 -8.35 -0.55 25.15
C ARG A 174 -8.88 -1.92 24.73
N ARG A 175 -9.82 -1.93 23.78
CA ARG A 175 -10.48 -3.12 23.25
C ARG A 175 -10.70 -2.95 21.76
N ALA A 176 -10.78 -4.06 21.05
CA ALA A 176 -11.18 -4.06 19.65
C ALA A 176 -12.64 -3.61 19.51
N ARG A 177 -12.94 -2.78 18.51
CA ARG A 177 -14.28 -2.38 18.10
C ARG A 177 -14.35 -2.37 16.57
N GLY A 178 -15.55 -2.56 16.02
CA GLY A 178 -15.76 -2.63 14.58
C GLY A 178 -15.32 -3.96 13.95
N PHE A 179 -15.70 -4.15 12.69
CA PHE A 179 -15.51 -5.40 11.93
C PHE A 179 -14.94 -5.17 10.53
N SER A 180 -14.90 -3.91 10.07
CA SER A 180 -14.37 -3.55 8.76
C SER A 180 -12.83 -3.49 8.76
N GLY A 181 -12.25 -3.52 7.57
CA GLY A 181 -10.80 -3.39 7.41
C GLY A 181 -10.02 -4.63 7.85
N PHE A 182 -8.76 -4.43 8.28
CA PHE A 182 -7.87 -5.53 8.62
C PHE A 182 -6.73 -5.12 9.57
N GLY A 183 -5.94 -6.11 10.01
CA GLY A 183 -4.80 -5.87 10.88
C GLY A 183 -5.20 -5.20 12.20
N TYR A 184 -4.66 -4.01 12.45
CA TYR A 184 -4.87 -3.26 13.70
C TYR A 184 -6.01 -2.23 13.62
N ASP A 185 -6.76 -2.19 12.52
CA ASP A 185 -7.89 -1.28 12.34
C ASP A 185 -8.89 -1.31 13.53
N PRO A 186 -9.23 -2.47 14.15
CA PRO A 186 -10.18 -2.52 15.26
C PRO A 186 -9.72 -1.86 16.56
N VAL A 187 -8.44 -1.48 16.66
CA VAL A 187 -7.90 -0.85 17.87
C VAL A 187 -7.30 0.52 17.60
N PHE A 188 -7.26 0.98 16.35
CA PHE A 188 -6.69 2.27 16.00
C PHE A 188 -7.79 3.33 15.82
N CYS A 189 -7.77 4.36 16.67
CA CYS A 189 -8.66 5.52 16.57
C CYS A 189 -7.86 6.68 15.95
N PRO A 190 -8.13 7.10 14.70
CA PRO A 190 -7.42 8.22 14.07
C PRO A 190 -7.69 9.52 14.83
N LEU A 191 -6.69 10.42 14.84
CA LEU A 191 -6.79 11.71 15.52
C LEU A 191 -8.00 12.50 15.00
N GLY A 192 -8.81 13.04 15.93
CA GLY A 192 -10.04 13.77 15.61
C GLY A 192 -11.29 12.89 15.49
N HIS A 193 -11.20 11.58 15.78
CA HIS A 193 -12.33 10.66 15.74
C HIS A 193 -12.36 9.73 16.96
N ASP A 194 -13.57 9.42 17.43
CA ASP A 194 -13.80 8.44 18.52
C ASP A 194 -14.01 7.00 18.01
N ARG A 195 -14.26 6.86 16.71
CA ARG A 195 -14.41 5.59 16.01
C ARG A 195 -13.05 5.01 15.64
N THR A 196 -12.91 3.69 15.75
CA THR A 196 -11.78 2.95 15.18
C THR A 196 -11.88 2.90 13.66
N PHE A 197 -10.77 2.61 12.96
CA PHE A 197 -10.84 2.38 11.51
C PHE A 197 -11.76 1.22 11.13
N ALA A 198 -11.94 0.22 12.00
CA ALA A 198 -12.86 -0.88 11.73
C ALA A 198 -14.35 -0.52 11.94
N GLU A 199 -14.64 0.66 12.51
CA GLU A 199 -15.98 1.24 12.65
C GLU A 199 -16.28 2.28 11.54
N MET A 200 -15.34 2.51 10.63
CA MET A 200 -15.49 3.38 9.46
C MET A 200 -15.85 2.56 8.22
N THR A 201 -16.52 3.20 7.26
CA THR A 201 -16.68 2.63 5.93
C THR A 201 -15.31 2.59 5.22
N ALA A 202 -15.24 1.79 4.16
CA ALA A 202 -14.02 1.67 3.38
C ALA A 202 -13.62 3.01 2.73
N ASP A 203 -14.59 3.82 2.28
CA ASP A 203 -14.33 5.12 1.66
C ASP A 203 -13.93 6.19 2.70
N GLU A 204 -14.57 6.20 3.88
CA GLU A 204 -14.15 7.06 4.99
C GLU A 204 -12.68 6.80 5.36
N LYS A 205 -12.32 5.52 5.52
CA LYS A 205 -10.96 5.11 5.85
C LYS A 205 -9.98 5.50 4.75
N ASP A 206 -10.31 5.26 3.48
CA ASP A 206 -9.43 5.54 2.35
C ASP A 206 -9.02 7.01 2.28
N GLY A 207 -9.96 7.93 2.50
CA GLY A 207 -9.70 9.37 2.51
C GLY A 207 -8.79 9.84 3.64
N LEU A 208 -8.77 9.11 4.78
CA LEU A 208 -8.02 9.48 5.98
C LEU A 208 -6.69 8.73 6.12
N SER A 209 -6.60 7.52 5.58
CA SER A 209 -5.56 6.56 5.91
C SER A 209 -4.15 6.96 5.44
N HIS A 210 -3.16 6.35 6.10
CA HIS A 210 -1.76 6.37 5.68
C HIS A 210 -1.56 5.94 4.21
N ARG A 211 -2.30 4.92 3.75
CA ARG A 211 -2.25 4.44 2.37
C ARG A 211 -2.85 5.46 1.40
N GLY A 212 -4.00 6.05 1.74
CA GLY A 212 -4.62 7.12 0.91
C GLY A 212 -3.69 8.31 0.72
N ARG A 213 -2.99 8.72 1.78
CA ARG A 213 -1.98 9.79 1.71
C ARG A 213 -0.78 9.41 0.84
N ALA A 214 -0.30 8.16 0.91
CA ALA A 214 0.80 7.68 0.07
C ALA A 214 0.39 7.62 -1.42
N ILE A 215 -0.81 7.11 -1.70
CA ILE A 215 -1.41 7.02 -3.04
C ILE A 215 -1.64 8.42 -3.63
N GLY A 216 -2.14 9.38 -2.85
CA GLY A 216 -2.29 10.76 -3.29
C GLY A 216 -0.98 11.36 -3.81
N LYS A 217 0.13 11.13 -3.10
CA LYS A 217 1.47 11.55 -3.55
C LYS A 217 1.94 10.80 -4.79
N PHE A 218 1.67 9.50 -4.87
CA PHE A 218 1.93 8.70 -6.06
C PHE A 218 1.19 9.25 -7.29
N TYR A 219 -0.08 9.65 -7.13
CA TYR A 219 -0.86 10.23 -8.22
C TYR A 219 -0.32 11.55 -8.75
N VAL A 220 0.06 12.46 -7.85
CA VAL A 220 0.67 13.73 -8.24
C VAL A 220 1.92 13.47 -9.07
N TYR A 221 2.71 12.46 -8.69
CA TYR A 221 3.88 12.06 -9.45
C TYR A 221 3.53 11.45 -10.80
N LEU A 222 2.60 10.50 -10.84
CA LEU A 222 2.25 9.82 -12.08
C LEU A 222 1.69 10.79 -13.12
N LYS A 223 0.83 11.73 -12.70
CA LYS A 223 0.30 12.77 -13.60
C LYS A 223 1.42 13.56 -14.27
N ARG A 224 2.44 13.98 -13.52
CA ARG A 224 3.61 14.72 -14.04
C ARG A 224 4.50 13.93 -15.00
N VAL A 225 4.41 12.60 -15.00
CA VAL A 225 5.24 11.72 -15.83
C VAL A 225 4.48 11.26 -17.08
N LEU A 226 3.14 11.32 -17.06
CA LEU A 226 2.27 10.96 -18.18
C LEU A 226 1.82 12.18 -19.00
N ASP A 227 1.76 13.37 -18.39
CA ASP A 227 1.62 14.66 -19.08
C ASP A 227 2.93 15.02 -19.81
#